data_AF-A0A920J9M3-F1
#
_entry.id   AF-A0A920J9M3-F1
#
_cell.length_a   1.000
_cell.length_b   1.000
_cell.length_c   1.000
_cell.angle_alpha   90.00
_cell.angle_beta   90.00
_cell.angle_gamma   90.00
#
_symmetry.space_group_name_H-M   'P 1'
#
loop_
_entity.id
_entity.type
_entity.pdbx_description
1 polymer ?
#
loop_
_entity_poly.entity_id
_entity_poly.type
_entity_poly.pdbx_seq_one_letter_code
_entity_poly.pdbx_strand_id
1 'polypeptide(L)'
;MEHPYQKRDSILVHGDHVTPETGTGLVHTAPAHGVMTIIYEKKFNIETIHALDGNGFFNAEYEGLAGFPRNLKLTTLKFDILNNSGALINVEDFHHSYPYCWRQKLPNFCIDPSMVYLNG
;
A
#
# COMPACT_ATOMS: atom_id res chain seq x y z
N MET A 1 15.14 -6.35 5.70
CA MET A 1 14.39 -5.70 6.80
C MET A 1 13.11 -6.49 6.93
N GLU A 2 12.78 -7.06 8.09
CA GLU A 2 11.64 -7.98 8.19
C GLU A 2 10.29 -7.25 8.00
N HIS A 3 9.34 -7.88 7.30
CA HIS A 3 8.00 -7.32 7.14
C HIS A 3 7.19 -7.41 8.46
N PRO A 4 6.41 -6.38 8.84
CA PRO A 4 5.85 -6.24 10.18
C PRO A 4 4.84 -7.31 10.63
N TYR A 5 4.28 -8.10 9.71
CA TYR A 5 3.35 -9.20 10.06
C TYR A 5 3.36 -10.38 9.06
N GLN A 6 4.13 -10.30 7.98
CA GLN A 6 4.23 -11.39 7.00
C GLN A 6 5.62 -11.99 7.11
N LYS A 7 5.73 -13.30 6.95
CA LYS A 7 7.02 -14.01 6.99
C LYS A 7 7.80 -13.81 5.68
N ARG A 8 8.21 -12.57 5.41
CA ARG A 8 9.03 -12.19 4.26
C ARG A 8 9.91 -11.00 4.59
N ASP A 9 11.02 -10.88 3.88
CA ASP A 9 11.86 -9.70 3.93
C ASP A 9 11.37 -8.59 3.01
N SER A 10 11.64 -7.36 3.43
CA SER A 10 11.55 -6.14 2.64
C SER A 10 12.95 -5.66 2.26
N ILE A 11 13.07 -5.17 1.04
CA ILE A 11 14.29 -4.56 0.51
C ILE A 11 14.33 -3.07 0.82
N LEU A 12 15.53 -2.53 1.01
CA LEU A 12 15.75 -1.10 1.15
C LEU A 12 16.33 -0.56 -0.16
N VAL A 13 15.73 0.49 -0.70
CA VAL A 13 16.16 1.13 -1.94
C VAL A 13 16.28 2.64 -1.74
N HIS A 14 17.18 3.27 -2.51
CA HIS A 14 17.32 4.73 -2.50
C HIS A 14 16.14 5.37 -3.23
N GLY A 15 15.43 6.30 -2.56
CA GLY A 15 14.30 7.02 -3.12
C GLY A 15 14.58 8.51 -3.25
N ASP A 16 14.82 8.98 -4.47
CA ASP A 16 15.14 10.40 -4.75
C ASP A 16 13.98 11.35 -4.42
N HIS A 17 12.76 10.81 -4.28
CA HIS A 17 11.54 11.53 -3.94
C HIS A 17 11.31 11.68 -2.43
N VAL A 18 12.14 11.04 -1.60
CA VAL A 18 11.97 11.02 -0.15
C VAL A 18 12.64 12.26 0.45
N THR A 19 11.86 13.08 1.16
CA THR A 19 12.36 14.27 1.86
C THR A 19 12.25 14.07 3.37
N PRO A 20 13.07 14.74 4.18
CA PRO A 20 12.97 14.70 5.64
C PRO A 20 11.87 15.62 6.19
N GLU A 21 11.13 16.33 5.32
CA GLU A 21 10.14 17.35 5.74
C GLU A 21 8.87 16.74 6.32
N THR A 22 8.54 15.49 5.98
CA THR A 22 7.34 14.81 6.45
C THR A 22 7.61 13.33 6.77
N GLY A 23 6.94 12.83 7.82
CA GLY A 23 7.09 11.45 8.26
C GLY A 23 8.47 11.18 8.87
N THR A 24 9.01 9.99 8.61
CA THR A 24 10.25 9.49 9.24
C THR A 24 11.48 9.57 8.33
N GLY A 25 11.33 10.09 7.10
CA GLY A 25 12.35 9.98 6.06
C GLY A 25 12.50 8.57 5.47
N LEU A 26 11.59 7.65 5.80
CA LEU A 26 11.47 6.31 5.19
C LEU A 26 10.06 6.15 4.62
N VAL A 27 9.97 5.77 3.34
CA VAL A 27 8.68 5.61 2.64
C VAL A 27 8.42 4.15 2.32
N HIS A 28 7.29 3.63 2.82
CA HIS A 28 6.81 2.31 2.46
C HIS A 28 6.44 2.27 0.97
N THR A 29 6.99 1.31 0.24
CA THR A 29 6.79 1.15 -1.21
C THR A 29 5.96 -0.09 -1.50
N ALA A 30 4.81 0.10 -2.16
CA ALA A 30 3.93 -0.97 -2.63
C ALA A 30 3.59 -0.73 -4.11
N PRO A 31 4.27 -1.39 -5.07
CA PRO A 31 4.08 -1.17 -6.51
C PRO A 31 2.63 -1.27 -6.99
N ALA A 32 1.88 -2.26 -6.49
CA ALA A 32 0.47 -2.48 -6.87
C ALA A 32 -0.51 -1.35 -6.46
N HIS A 33 -0.07 -0.35 -5.70
CA HIS A 33 -0.93 0.65 -5.09
C HIS A 33 -0.48 2.11 -5.25
N GLY A 34 0.55 2.38 -6.07
CA GLY A 34 1.05 3.74 -6.26
C GLY A 34 1.68 3.95 -7.62
N VAL A 35 1.27 5.01 -8.32
CA VAL A 35 1.87 5.36 -9.62
C VAL A 35 3.38 5.62 -9.48
N MET A 36 3.79 6.27 -8.39
CA MET A 36 5.20 6.54 -8.11
C MET A 36 5.98 5.26 -7.82
N THR A 37 5.37 4.28 -7.17
CA THR A 37 6.05 3.04 -6.74
C THR A 37 6.30 2.07 -7.90
N ILE A 38 5.49 2.12 -8.97
CA ILE A 38 5.70 1.38 -10.23
C ILE A 38 7.02 1.77 -10.93
N ILE A 39 7.48 3.01 -10.78
CA ILE A 39 8.76 3.44 -11.36
C ILE A 39 9.92 2.71 -10.67
N TYR A 40 9.83 2.54 -9.34
CA TYR A 40 10.82 1.84 -8.54
C TYR A 40 10.82 0.33 -8.80
N GLU A 41 9.63 -0.24 -9.03
CA GLU A 41 9.48 -1.63 -9.48
C GLU A 41 10.36 -1.92 -10.71
N LYS A 42 10.23 -1.10 -11.76
CA LYS A 42 11.01 -1.25 -13.00
C LYS A 42 12.49 -0.96 -12.80
N LYS A 43 12.83 0.08 -12.03
CA LYS A 43 14.23 0.50 -11.80
C LYS A 43 15.02 -0.53 -10.99
N PHE A 44 14.39 -1.16 -10.01
CA PHE A 44 15.04 -2.07 -9.07
C PHE A 44 14.62 -3.53 -9.22
N ASN A 45 13.85 -3.87 -10.26
CA ASN A 45 13.32 -5.20 -10.54
C ASN A 45 12.61 -5.82 -9.31
N ILE A 46 11.74 -5.03 -8.69
CA ILE A 46 10.96 -5.44 -7.52
C ILE A 46 9.76 -6.23 -8.00
N GLU A 47 9.50 -7.38 -7.41
CA GLU A 47 8.30 -8.15 -7.70
C GLU A 47 7.05 -7.42 -7.19
N THR A 48 6.07 -7.23 -8.07
CA THR A 48 4.77 -6.68 -7.67
C THR A 48 3.90 -7.77 -7.05
N ILE A 49 3.52 -7.54 -5.80
CA ILE A 49 2.62 -8.42 -5.06
C ILE A 49 1.24 -7.75 -5.00
N HIS A 50 0.23 -8.46 -5.49
CA HIS A 50 -1.16 -8.02 -5.43
C HIS A 50 -1.83 -8.62 -4.20
N ALA A 51 -2.19 -7.79 -3.22
CA ALA A 51 -2.84 -8.25 -2.00
C ALA A 51 -4.34 -8.58 -2.18
N LEU A 52 -4.92 -8.13 -3.28
CA LEU A 52 -6.34 -8.23 -3.58
C LEU A 52 -6.56 -9.03 -4.85
N ASP A 53 -7.68 -9.76 -4.90
CA ASP A 53 -8.16 -10.42 -6.11
C ASP A 53 -8.78 -9.41 -7.10
N GLY A 54 -9.21 -9.91 -8.26
CA GLY A 54 -9.88 -9.10 -9.29
C GLY A 54 -11.21 -8.47 -8.86
N ASN A 55 -11.79 -8.93 -7.74
CA ASN A 55 -13.02 -8.39 -7.16
C ASN A 55 -12.74 -7.39 -6.02
N GLY A 56 -11.47 -7.16 -5.66
CA GLY A 56 -11.06 -6.23 -4.60
C GLY A 56 -11.12 -6.81 -3.19
N PHE A 57 -11.10 -8.13 -3.04
CA PHE A 57 -11.04 -8.83 -1.76
C PHE A 57 -9.62 -9.32 -1.47
N PHE A 58 -9.21 -9.30 -0.20
CA PHE A 58 -7.88 -9.83 0.17
C PHE A 58 -7.76 -11.32 -0.13
N ASN A 59 -6.64 -11.71 -0.73
CA ASN A 59 -6.33 -13.11 -1.03
C ASN A 59 -6.13 -13.93 0.26
N ALA A 60 -6.20 -15.26 0.12
CA ALA A 60 -6.17 -16.21 1.24
C ALA A 60 -4.86 -16.17 2.05
N GLU A 61 -3.74 -15.78 1.45
CA GLU A 61 -2.44 -15.70 2.09
C GLU A 61 -2.29 -14.53 3.08
N TYR A 62 -3.25 -13.60 3.11
CA TYR A 62 -3.27 -12.47 4.04
C TYR A 62 -4.09 -12.82 5.30
N GLU A 63 -3.47 -13.59 6.21
CA GLU A 63 -4.09 -13.99 7.46
C GLU A 63 -4.68 -12.80 8.23
N GLY A 64 -5.90 -12.96 8.74
CA GLY A 64 -6.65 -11.89 9.41
C GLY A 64 -7.33 -10.88 8.48
N LEU A 65 -6.97 -10.82 7.19
CA LEU A 65 -7.59 -9.93 6.20
C LEU A 65 -8.31 -10.69 5.07
N ALA A 66 -7.97 -11.96 4.85
CA ALA A 66 -8.52 -12.79 3.78
C ALA A 66 -10.06 -12.72 3.69
N GLY A 67 -10.57 -12.52 2.48
CA GLY A 67 -12.01 -12.45 2.21
C GLY A 67 -12.69 -11.15 2.64
N PHE A 68 -11.97 -10.20 3.27
CA PHE A 68 -12.51 -8.86 3.48
C PHE A 68 -12.34 -7.98 2.22
N PRO A 69 -13.32 -7.12 1.91
CA PRO A 69 -13.20 -6.18 0.81
C PRO A 69 -12.27 -5.03 1.19
N ARG A 70 -11.54 -4.49 0.21
CA ARG A 70 -10.79 -3.24 0.38
C ARG A 70 -11.74 -2.10 0.77
N ASN A 71 -11.72 -1.68 2.03
CA ASN A 71 -12.45 -0.50 2.49
C ASN A 71 -11.78 0.16 3.71
N LEU A 72 -12.24 1.37 4.04
CA LEU A 72 -11.74 2.15 5.19
C LEU A 72 -12.13 1.55 6.55
N LYS A 73 -13.14 0.67 6.61
CA LYS A 73 -13.59 0.05 7.87
C LYS A 73 -12.61 -1.01 8.38
N LEU A 74 -11.71 -1.50 7.53
CA LEU A 74 -10.63 -2.41 7.92
C LEU A 74 -9.47 -1.74 8.64
N THR A 75 -9.47 -0.41 8.79
CA THR A 75 -8.38 0.30 9.46
C THR A 75 -8.17 -0.20 10.89
N THR A 76 -9.24 -0.39 11.66
CA THR A 76 -9.15 -0.94 13.02
C THR A 76 -8.51 -2.31 13.05
N LEU A 77 -8.95 -3.22 12.16
CA LEU A 77 -8.40 -4.58 12.09
C LEU A 77 -6.90 -4.59 11.73
N LYS A 78 -6.47 -3.67 10.85
CA LYS A 78 -5.05 -3.51 10.52
C LYS A 78 -4.23 -2.97 11.70
N PHE A 79 -4.79 -2.06 12.49
CA PHE A 79 -4.14 -1.61 13.71
C PHE A 79 -3.98 -2.75 14.70
N ASP A 80 -5.01 -3.58 14.89
CA ASP A 80 -4.93 -4.73 15.78
C ASP A 80 -3.84 -5.71 15.34
N ILE A 81 -3.74 -6.00 14.03
CA ILE A 81 -2.69 -6.86 13.48
C ILE A 81 -1.29 -6.29 13.77
N LEU A 82 -1.06 -5.01 13.50
CA LEU A 82 0.24 -4.35 13.72
C LEU A 82 0.58 -4.19 15.20
N ASN A 83 -0.43 -3.96 16.05
CA ASN A 83 -0.26 -3.88 17.50
C ASN A 83 0.11 -5.24 18.07
N ASN A 84 -0.57 -6.31 17.64
CA ASN A 84 -0.29 -7.68 18.08
C ASN A 84 1.08 -8.19 17.60
N SER A 85 1.60 -7.68 16.48
CA SER A 85 2.96 -8.00 16.03
C SER A 85 4.04 -7.15 16.72
N GLY A 86 3.67 -6.15 17.52
CA GLY A 86 4.61 -5.23 18.17
C GLY A 86 5.25 -4.22 17.20
N ALA A 87 4.77 -4.13 15.96
CA ALA A 87 5.31 -3.24 14.93
C ALA A 87 4.68 -1.84 14.93
N LEU A 88 3.58 -1.64 15.67
CA LEU A 88 2.88 -0.36 15.78
C LEU A 88 3.59 0.58 16.75
N ILE A 89 4.23 1.63 16.23
CA ILE A 89 5.02 2.57 17.04
C ILE A 89 4.20 3.79 17.47
N ASN A 90 3.41 4.37 16.55
CA ASN A 90 2.61 5.56 16.80
C ASN A 90 1.31 5.51 15.99
N VAL A 91 0.24 6.09 16.54
CA VAL A 91 -1.05 6.28 15.86
C VAL A 91 -1.54 7.68 16.15
N GLU A 92 -1.83 8.43 15.09
CA GLU A 92 -2.36 9.78 15.18
C GLU A 92 -3.39 10.03 14.07
N ASP A 93 -4.34 10.93 14.34
CA ASP A 93 -5.26 11.41 13.32
C ASP A 93 -4.54 12.42 12.41
N PHE A 94 -4.67 12.24 11.10
CA PHE A 94 -4.05 13.10 10.10
C PHE A 94 -5.08 13.66 9.13
N HIS A 95 -5.22 14.98 9.09
CA HIS A 95 -6.17 15.67 8.21
C HIS A 95 -5.49 16.12 6.92
N HIS A 96 -5.92 15.57 5.78
CA HIS A 96 -5.39 15.92 4.47
C HIS A 96 -6.44 15.77 3.36
N SER A 97 -6.13 16.30 2.17
CA SER A 97 -6.96 16.08 0.99
C SER A 97 -6.78 14.66 0.45
N TYR A 98 -7.90 13.95 0.21
CA TYR A 98 -7.91 12.62 -0.38
C TYR A 98 -8.63 12.64 -1.74
N PRO A 99 -8.19 11.88 -2.76
CA PRO A 99 -8.83 11.89 -4.08
C PRO A 99 -10.19 11.17 -4.06
N TYR A 100 -11.23 11.81 -4.60
CA TYR A 100 -12.57 11.24 -4.76
C TYR A 100 -12.97 11.19 -6.24
N CYS A 101 -13.72 10.15 -6.62
CA CYS A 101 -14.34 10.06 -7.92
C CYS A 101 -15.28 11.24 -8.12
N TRP A 102 -15.05 12.04 -9.15
CA TRP A 102 -15.82 13.27 -9.40
C TRP A 102 -17.33 13.01 -9.58
N ARG A 103 -17.69 11.83 -10.10
CA ARG A 103 -19.08 11.43 -10.37
C ARG A 103 -19.76 10.79 -9.17
N GLN A 104 -19.16 9.74 -8.62
CA GLN A 104 -19.78 8.94 -7.54
C GLN A 104 -19.45 9.44 -6.14
N LYS A 105 -18.50 10.37 -5.99
CA LYS A 105 -18.04 10.91 -4.70
C LYS A 105 -17.54 9.82 -3.74
N LEU A 106 -17.11 8.69 -4.28
CA LEU A 106 -16.43 7.62 -3.54
C LEU A 106 -14.92 7.83 -3.58
N PRO A 107 -14.17 7.42 -2.54
CA PRO A 107 -12.71 7.49 -2.54
C PRO A 107 -12.11 6.75 -3.74
N ASN A 108 -11.12 7.36 -4.40
CA ASN A 108 -10.36 6.67 -5.44
C ASN A 108 -9.25 5.83 -4.80
N PHE A 109 -8.99 4.67 -5.41
CA PHE A 109 -7.89 3.79 -5.01
C PHE A 109 -7.03 3.52 -6.23
N CYS A 110 -5.71 3.66 -6.06
CA CYS A 110 -4.77 3.20 -7.07
C CYS A 110 -4.67 1.68 -6.97
N ILE A 111 -5.09 1.03 -8.05
CA ILE A 111 -4.78 -0.36 -8.35
C ILE A 111 -3.87 -0.27 -9.57
N ASP A 112 -2.95 -1.21 -9.73
CA ASP A 112 -2.24 -1.40 -11.00
C ASP A 112 -3.08 -2.31 -11.93
N PRO A 113 -3.99 -1.77 -12.76
CA PRO A 113 -4.50 -2.52 -13.90
C PRO A 113 -3.39 -2.60 -14.93
N SER A 114 -3.24 -3.76 -15.58
CA SER A 114 -2.42 -3.91 -16.78
C SER A 114 -2.82 -2.85 -17.82
N MET A 115 -2.15 -1.70 -17.81
CA MET A 115 -2.48 -0.55 -18.64
C MET A 115 -1.68 -0.59 -19.92
N VAL A 116 -2.39 -0.59 -21.05
CA VAL A 116 -1.79 -0.36 -22.35
C VAL A 116 -1.57 1.15 -22.49
N TYR A 117 -0.32 1.59 -22.37
CA TYR A 117 0.05 2.96 -22.71
C TYR A 117 0.17 3.06 -24.23
N LEU A 118 -0.61 3.96 -24.84
CA LEU A 118 -0.41 4.34 -26.23
C LEU A 118 0.74 5.34 -26.27
N ASN A 119 1.86 4.96 -26.89
CA ASN A 119 2.92 5.90 -27.22
C ASN A 119 2.42 6.80 -28.37
N GLY A 120 2.27 8.09 -28.09
CA GLY A 120 2.08 9.13 -29.10
C GLY A 120 3.40 9.75 -29.52
#